data_AF-A0A166A5K9-F1
#
_entry.id   AF-A0A166A5K9-F1
#
_cell.length_a   1.000
_cell.length_b   1.000
_cell.length_c   1.000
_cell.angle_alpha   90.00
_cell.angle_beta   90.00
_cell.angle_gamma   90.00
#
_symmetry.space_group_name_H-M   'P 1'
#
loop_
_entity.id
_entity.type
_entity.pdbx_description
1 polymer ?
#
loop_
_entity_poly.entity_id
_entity_poly.type
_entity_poly.pdbx_seq_one_letter_code
_entity_poly.pdbx_strand_id
1 'polypeptide(L)'
;LDISGAFPNTVIPMLVHNMREKGIPVELTDAIMRMNTGRTTQLKFDGFTSAPIPVLSGLDQGNPLSMVLYTFYAADVLEPEPEPEETIEDEMGSAFVDDTAILA
;
A
#
# COMPACT_ATOMS: atom_id res chain seq x y z
N LEU A 1 -13.69 -9.50 0.37
CA LEU A 1 -13.22 -8.29 -0.33
C LEU A 1 -11.95 -8.67 -1.07
N ASP A 2 -11.83 -8.22 -2.31
CA ASP A 2 -10.67 -8.44 -3.17
C ASP A 2 -10.26 -7.07 -3.72
N ILE A 3 -9.10 -6.57 -3.30
CA ILE A 3 -8.64 -5.21 -3.63
C ILE A 3 -7.99 -5.21 -5.02
N SER A 4 -8.69 -4.66 -6.00
CA SER A 4 -8.17 -4.54 -7.36
C SER A 4 -6.93 -3.65 -7.41
N GLY A 5 -5.82 -4.20 -7.94
CA GLY A 5 -4.60 -3.45 -8.19
C GLY A 5 -3.93 -2.93 -6.92
N ALA A 6 -3.81 -3.77 -5.89
CA ALA A 6 -3.17 -3.48 -4.60
C ALA A 6 -1.94 -2.56 -4.69
N PHE A 7 -0.87 -3.02 -5.34
CA PHE A 7 0.36 -2.22 -5.45
C PHE A 7 0.18 -0.97 -6.32
N PRO A 8 -0.31 -1.05 -7.58
CA PRO A 8 -0.45 0.14 -8.43
C PRO A 8 -1.37 1.23 -7.86
N ASN A 9 -2.33 0.86 -7.02
CA ASN A 9 -3.30 1.79 -6.43
C ASN A 9 -2.91 2.28 -5.03
N THR A 10 -1.76 1.88 -4.50
CA THR A 10 -1.28 2.36 -3.20
C THR A 10 -1.00 3.87 -3.24
N VAL A 11 -1.65 4.62 -2.36
CA VAL A 11 -1.44 6.07 -2.18
C VAL A 11 -0.23 6.30 -1.26
N ILE A 12 0.91 6.67 -1.85
CA ILE A 12 2.19 6.81 -1.13
C ILE A 12 2.12 7.75 0.08
N PRO A 13 1.48 8.95 0.01
CA PRO A 13 1.35 9.80 1.19
C PRO A 13 0.59 9.15 2.34
N MET A 14 -0.45 8.36 2.05
CA MET A 14 -1.22 7.65 3.07
C MET A 14 -0.42 6.49 3.66
N LEU A 15 0.27 5.71 2.82
CA LEU A 15 1.23 4.70 3.30
C LEU A 15 2.24 5.32 4.29
N VAL A 16 2.83 6.46 3.95
CA VAL A 16 3.80 7.15 4.82
C VAL A 16 3.15 7.64 6.12
N HIS A 17 1.90 8.09 6.07
CA HIS A 17 1.13 8.44 7.25
C HIS A 17 0.93 7.22 8.17
N ASN A 18 0.40 6.12 7.65
CA ASN A 18 0.15 4.87 8.39
C ASN A 18 1.44 4.30 8.99
N MET A 19 2.54 4.33 8.25
CA MET A 19 3.86 3.91 8.78
C MET A 19 4.27 4.74 10.00
N ARG A 20 4.05 6.05 9.98
CA ARG A 20 4.36 6.93 11.12
C ARG A 20 3.44 6.66 12.31
N GLU A 21 2.16 6.41 12.07
CA GLU A 21 1.21 6.05 13.13
C GLU A 21 1.58 4.73 13.82
N LYS A 22 2.06 3.73 13.06
CA LYS A 22 2.61 2.48 13.62
C LYS A 22 4.04 2.61 14.16
N GLY A 23 4.57 3.83 14.31
CA GLY A 23 5.83 4.11 15.01
C GLY A 23 7.11 3.93 14.19
N ILE A 24 7.03 3.82 12.86
CA ILE A 24 8.22 3.74 12.01
C ILE A 24 8.96 5.09 12.02
N PRO A 25 10.29 5.10 12.23
CA PRO A 25 11.09 6.33 12.28
C PRO A 25 10.92 7.23 11.06
N VAL A 26 10.93 8.55 11.29
CA VAL A 26 10.72 9.57 10.25
C VAL A 26 11.78 9.47 9.14
N GLU A 27 13.01 9.12 9.49
CA GLU A 27 14.12 8.95 8.55
C GLU A 27 13.82 7.87 7.51
N LEU A 28 13.20 6.77 7.94
CA LEU A 28 12.80 5.68 7.07
C LEU A 28 11.58 6.05 6.23
N THR A 29 10.54 6.63 6.85
CA THR A 29 9.32 7.01 6.12
C THR A 29 9.59 8.10 5.07
N ASP A 30 10.48 9.05 5.36
CA ASP A 30 10.94 10.05 4.38
C ASP A 30 11.78 9.42 3.28
N ALA A 31 12.57 8.39 3.57
CA ALA A 31 13.29 7.65 2.55
C ALA A 31 12.31 6.95 1.59
N ILE A 32 11.25 6.33 2.11
CA ILE A 32 10.19 5.72 1.30
C ILE A 32 9.48 6.77 0.43
N MET A 33 9.14 7.93 1.00
CA MET A 33 8.54 9.03 0.22
C MET A 33 9.46 9.46 -0.94
N ARG A 34 10.74 9.67 -0.66
CA ARG A 34 11.73 10.06 -1.69
C ARG A 34 11.90 8.99 -2.76
N MET A 35 12.00 7.72 -2.39
CA MET A 35 12.11 6.60 -3.33
C MET A 35 10.94 6.55 -4.32
N ASN A 36 9.76 6.98 -3.89
CA ASN A 36 8.55 6.94 -4.71
C ASN A 36 8.23 8.24 -5.45
N THR A 37 9.02 9.31 -5.24
CA THR A 37 8.81 10.64 -5.84
C THR A 37 9.52 10.77 -7.19
N GLY A 38 8.83 11.28 -8.20
CA GLY A 38 9.44 11.60 -9.51
C GLY A 38 9.91 10.37 -10.31
N ARG A 39 9.36 9.19 -10.02
CA ARG A 39 9.69 7.95 -10.71
C ARG A 39 9.25 7.98 -12.16
N THR A 40 10.02 7.30 -13.00
CA THR A 40 9.69 7.04 -14.41
C THR A 40 9.97 5.58 -14.73
N THR A 41 9.21 5.01 -15.67
CA THR A 41 9.42 3.67 -16.20
C THR A 41 9.59 3.69 -17.72
N GLN A 42 10.14 2.62 -18.30
CA GLN A 42 10.24 2.44 -19.74
C GLN A 42 9.76 1.03 -20.10
N LEU A 43 9.03 0.91 -21.21
CA LEU A 43 8.64 -0.37 -21.78
C LEU A 43 9.77 -0.87 -22.69
N LYS A 44 10.18 -2.13 -22.49
CA LYS A 44 11.22 -2.78 -23.29
C LYS A 44 10.71 -4.13 -23.80
N PHE A 45 10.58 -4.27 -25.12
CA PHE A 45 10.13 -5.49 -25.80
C PHE A 45 10.64 -5.48 -27.25
N ASP A 46 10.96 -6.64 -27.82
CA ASP A 46 11.35 -6.82 -29.23
C ASP A 46 12.39 -5.81 -29.79
N GLY A 47 13.38 -5.45 -28.97
CA GLY A 47 14.41 -4.47 -29.32
C GLY A 47 13.94 -3.00 -29.31
N PHE A 48 12.66 -2.75 -29.06
CA PHE A 48 12.11 -1.43 -28.79
C PHE A 48 12.31 -1.03 -27.32
N THR A 49 12.56 0.25 -27.07
CA THR A 49 12.54 0.87 -25.75
C THR A 49 11.75 2.17 -25.85
N SER A 50 10.71 2.32 -25.02
CA SER A 50 9.88 3.52 -25.03
C SER A 50 10.63 4.74 -24.49
N ALA A 51 10.10 5.94 -24.76
CA ALA A 51 10.45 7.11 -23.96
C ALA A 51 10.09 6.88 -22.47
N PRO A 52 10.73 7.57 -21.52
CA PRO A 52 10.36 7.53 -20.11
C PRO A 52 8.89 7.93 -19.89
N ILE A 53 8.16 7.12 -19.12
CA ILE A 53 6.76 7.33 -18.74
C ILE A 53 6.73 7.64 -17.25
N PRO A 54 6.10 8.74 -16.80
CA PRO A 54 6.01 9.05 -15.38
C PRO A 54 5.16 8.03 -14.63
N VAL A 55 5.65 7.59 -13.46
CA VAL A 55 4.90 6.74 -12.52
C VAL A 55 4.25 7.65 -11.48
N LEU A 56 2.93 7.80 -11.58
CA LEU A 56 2.19 8.80 -10.81
C LEU A 56 1.72 8.32 -9.44
N SER A 57 1.62 6.99 -9.24
CA SER A 57 1.13 6.39 -8.01
C SER A 57 1.63 4.95 -7.88
N GLY A 58 1.36 4.35 -6.72
CA GLY A 58 1.51 2.92 -6.51
C GLY A 58 2.91 2.48 -6.12
N LEU A 59 2.97 1.28 -5.55
CA LEU A 59 4.19 0.56 -5.30
C LEU A 59 4.60 -0.24 -6.54
N ASP A 60 5.92 -0.39 -6.75
CA ASP A 60 6.45 -1.12 -7.90
C ASP A 60 6.27 -2.64 -7.70
N GLN A 61 5.60 -3.30 -8.65
CA GLN A 61 5.51 -4.76 -8.65
C GLN A 61 6.89 -5.37 -8.94
N GLY A 62 7.30 -6.35 -8.11
CA GLY A 62 8.63 -6.96 -8.18
C GLY A 62 9.70 -6.28 -7.33
N ASN A 63 9.40 -5.14 -6.70
CA ASN A 63 10.26 -4.57 -5.66
C ASN A 63 10.03 -5.33 -4.33
N PRO A 64 11.08 -5.91 -3.70
CA PRO A 64 10.94 -6.66 -2.45
C PRO A 64 10.32 -5.88 -1.30
N LEU A 65 10.47 -4.55 -1.28
CA LEU A 65 9.88 -3.70 -0.24
C LEU A 65 8.37 -3.50 -0.43
N SER A 66 7.84 -3.62 -1.65
CA SER A 66 6.44 -3.32 -1.93
C SER A 66 5.47 -4.17 -1.12
N MET A 67 5.80 -5.45 -0.89
CA MET A 67 4.98 -6.33 -0.06
C MET A 67 4.88 -5.82 1.39
N VAL A 68 6.03 -5.50 1.99
CA VAL A 68 6.10 -5.02 3.38
C VAL A 68 5.49 -3.63 3.53
N LEU A 69 5.65 -2.77 2.53
CA LEU A 69 5.02 -1.46 2.54
C LEU A 69 3.50 -1.58 2.43
N TYR A 70 3.01 -2.47 1.58
CA TYR A 70 1.58 -2.66 1.43
C TYR A 70 0.90 -3.18 2.71
N THR A 71 1.58 -3.96 3.56
CA THR A 71 1.00 -4.36 4.85
C THR A 71 0.71 -3.16 5.76
N PHE A 72 1.53 -2.10 5.72
CA PHE A 72 1.21 -0.86 6.46
C PHE A 72 0.05 -0.09 5.84
N TYR A 73 -0.08 -0.14 4.51
CA TYR A 73 -1.17 0.54 3.81
C TYR A 73 -2.52 -0.14 4.03
N ALA A 74 -2.55 -1.46 4.03
CA ALA A 74 -3.77 -2.25 4.16
C ALA A 74 -4.18 -2.53 5.62
N ALA A 75 -3.34 -2.19 6.60
CA ALA A 75 -3.57 -2.50 8.02
C ALA A 75 -4.93 -2.00 8.53
N ASP A 76 -5.32 -0.79 8.15
CA ASP A 76 -6.52 -0.14 8.67
C ASP A 76 -7.82 -0.73 8.09
N VAL A 77 -7.73 -1.64 7.10
CA VAL A 77 -8.90 -2.39 6.61
C VAL A 77 -9.45 -3.34 7.68
N LEU A 78 -8.58 -3.88 8.54
CA LEU A 78 -8.97 -4.77 9.65
C LEU A 78 -9.11 -4.06 10.99
N GLU A 79 -8.52 -2.86 11.11
CA GLU A 79 -8.56 -2.04 12.32
C GLU A 79 -9.29 -0.73 12.00
N PRO A 80 -10.59 -0.77 11.67
CA PRO A 80 -11.34 0.47 11.49
C PRO A 80 -11.32 1.28 12.80
N GLU A 81 -11.33 2.61 12.69
CA GLU A 81 -11.48 3.45 13.88
C GLU A 81 -12.74 3.03 14.65
N PRO A 82 -12.68 2.92 15.99
CA PRO A 82 -13.83 2.50 16.77
C PRO A 82 -14.95 3.53 16.62
N GLU A 83 -16.03 3.12 15.95
CA GLU A 83 -17.27 3.90 15.93
C GLU A 83 -17.86 3.94 17.35
N PRO A 84 -18.37 5.08 17.83
CA PRO A 84 -18.63 5.28 19.26
C PRO A 84 -19.67 4.36 19.94
N GLU A 85 -20.47 3.55 19.24
CA GLU A 85 -21.66 2.92 19.88
C GLU A 85 -22.04 1.48 19.49
N GLU A 86 -21.31 0.74 18.65
CA GLU A 86 -21.63 -0.69 18.41
C GLU A 86 -20.37 -1.57 18.37
N THR A 87 -19.98 -2.11 19.53
CA THR A 87 -19.10 -3.30 19.55
C THR A 87 -19.91 -4.51 19.14
N ILE A 88 -19.76 -4.94 17.89
CA ILE A 88 -20.25 -6.25 17.42
C ILE A 88 -19.25 -7.29 17.96
N GLU A 89 -19.60 -7.95 19.07
CA GLU A 89 -18.68 -8.85 19.81
C GLU A 89 -18.27 -10.13 19.04
N ASP A 90 -18.95 -10.45 17.92
CA ASP A 90 -18.79 -11.71 17.18
C ASP A 90 -18.19 -11.56 15.76
N GLU A 91 -17.68 -10.38 15.39
CA GLU A 91 -17.04 -10.20 14.07
C GLU A 91 -15.58 -10.66 14.05
N MET A 92 -15.22 -11.52 13.10
CA MET A 92 -13.85 -11.94 12.83
C MET A 92 -13.37 -11.44 11.47
N GLY A 93 -12.29 -10.64 11.48
CA GLY A 93 -11.59 -10.19 10.28
C GLY A 93 -10.31 -10.98 10.00
N SER A 94 -10.02 -11.25 8.73
CA SER A 94 -8.75 -11.81 8.27
C SER A 94 -8.35 -11.16 6.94
N ALA A 95 -7.08 -10.78 6.80
CA ALA A 95 -6.54 -10.22 5.56
C ALA A 95 -5.25 -10.92 5.15
N PHE A 96 -5.11 -11.13 3.85
CA PHE A 96 -3.92 -11.65 3.20
C PHE A 96 -3.65 -10.81 1.95
N VAL A 97 -2.75 -9.83 2.09
CA VAL A 97 -2.43 -8.87 1.03
C VAL A 97 -3.72 -8.15 0.58
N ASP A 98 -4.24 -8.44 -0.61
CA ASP A 98 -5.44 -7.86 -1.22
C ASP A 98 -6.73 -8.58 -0.85
N ASP A 99 -6.65 -9.84 -0.43
CA ASP A 99 -7.79 -10.60 0.05
C ASP A 99 -8.13 -10.19 1.48
N THR A 100 -9.39 -9.83 1.73
CA THR A 100 -9.90 -9.58 3.08
C THR A 100 -11.24 -10.28 3.27
N ALA A 101 -11.39 -11.05 4.36
CA ALA A 101 -12.63 -11.70 4.75
C ALA A 101 -13.09 -11.15 6.10
N ILE A 102 -14.37 -10.83 6.20
CA ILE A 102 -15.04 -10.49 7.45
C ILE A 102 -16.14 -11.53 7.64
N LEU A 103 -16.20 -12.12 8.82
CA LEU A 103 -17.20 -13.10 9.25
C LEU A 103 -18.02 -12.44 10.36
N ALA A 104 -19.34 -12.44 10.21
CA ALA A 104 -20.33 -11.90 11.14
C ALA A 104 -21.48 -12.89 11.30
#